data_AF-A0A4V2DPB7-F1
#
_entry.id   AF-A0A4V2DPB7-F1
#
_cell.length_a   1.000
_cell.length_b   1.000
_cell.length_c   1.000
_cell.angle_alpha   90.00
_cell.angle_beta   90.00
_cell.angle_gamma   90.00
#
_symmetry.space_group_name_H-M   'P 1'
#
loop_
_entity.id
_entity.type
_entity.pdbx_description
1 polymer ?
#
loop_
_entity_poly.entity_id
_entity_poly.type
_entity_poly.pdbx_seq_one_letter_code
_entity_poly.pdbx_strand_id
1 'polypeptide(L)'
;MKFINLNVCAAMLAAGLTASFGWAAQTENQSAAAVVESIQPTDIKPLAQEEIQQGMLDLSARQNQRIEEWGKTLKPEDFERSWFGRILKKPKRQEVCGIYQGVLDETLKLAVQNQDRLSEADRKLLQDRNLFIQALGYKNNIVDTQMGFNCRLR
;
A
#
# COMPACT_ATOMS: atom_id res chain seq x y z
N MET A 1 9.62 23.17 -39.20
CA MET A 1 8.44 23.75 -38.53
C MET A 1 8.91 24.51 -37.29
N LYS A 2 8.79 25.83 -37.28
CA LYS A 2 8.99 26.68 -36.11
C LYS A 2 8.00 27.84 -36.24
N PHE A 3 6.98 27.83 -35.40
CA PHE A 3 5.95 28.85 -35.33
C PHE A 3 6.45 30.03 -34.50
N ILE A 4 6.28 31.23 -35.01
CA ILE A 4 6.38 32.49 -34.28
C ILE A 4 4.94 33.01 -34.20
N ASN A 5 4.39 33.14 -32.99
CA ASN A 5 3.19 33.93 -32.71
C ASN A 5 3.43 34.63 -31.38
N LEU A 6 3.76 35.92 -31.44
CA LEU A 6 2.85 37.09 -31.42
C LEU A 6 2.47 37.46 -29.99
N ASN A 7 3.12 38.53 -29.55
CA ASN A 7 2.87 39.30 -28.35
C ASN A 7 1.55 40.07 -28.52
N VAL A 8 0.60 39.90 -27.61
CA VAL A 8 -0.54 40.82 -27.44
C VAL A 8 -0.64 41.17 -25.96
N CYS A 9 -0.25 42.41 -25.67
CA CYS A 9 -0.54 43.11 -24.43
C CYS A 9 -2.03 43.50 -24.35
N ALA A 10 -2.52 43.67 -23.12
CA ALA A 10 -3.44 44.70 -22.62
C ALA A 10 -4.44 44.06 -21.64
N ALA A 11 -4.32 44.33 -20.33
CA ALA A 11 -5.05 45.39 -19.61
C ALA A 11 -6.42 44.88 -19.16
N MET A 12 -6.97 45.12 -17.97
CA MET A 12 -6.68 46.02 -16.86
C MET A 12 -7.78 45.75 -15.78
N LEU A 13 -7.51 46.11 -14.51
CA LEU A 13 -8.46 46.64 -13.49
C LEU A 13 -9.55 45.68 -12.93
N ALA A 14 -10.01 45.72 -11.67
CA ALA A 14 -9.76 46.53 -10.48
C ALA A 14 -10.40 45.87 -9.22
N ALA A 15 -9.84 46.20 -8.05
CA ALA A 15 -10.43 46.51 -6.73
C ALA A 15 -11.57 45.67 -6.08
N GLY A 16 -11.41 45.45 -4.76
CA GLY A 16 -12.50 45.19 -3.80
C GLY A 16 -12.04 44.34 -2.59
N LEU A 17 -11.33 44.91 -1.60
CA LEU A 17 -11.84 45.34 -0.29
C LEU A 17 -12.67 44.30 0.51
N THR A 18 -12.01 43.79 1.56
CA THR A 18 -12.48 43.55 2.94
C THR A 18 -13.82 42.84 3.20
N ALA A 19 -13.76 41.70 3.89
CA ALA A 19 -14.38 41.57 5.20
C ALA A 19 -13.86 40.33 5.95
N SER A 20 -13.17 40.58 7.05
CA SER A 20 -12.89 39.60 8.09
C SER A 20 -14.21 39.29 8.81
N PHE A 21 -14.71 38.06 8.70
CA PHE A 21 -15.77 37.58 9.57
C PHE A 21 -15.19 36.52 10.50
N GLY A 22 -15.11 36.89 11.77
CA GLY A 22 -14.66 36.04 12.86
C GLY A 22 -15.60 34.86 13.04
N TRP A 23 -15.02 33.67 13.10
CA TRP A 23 -15.75 32.46 13.45
C TRP A 23 -15.90 32.44 14.97
N ALA A 24 -17.08 32.78 15.45
CA ALA A 24 -17.48 32.54 16.83
C ALA A 24 -17.63 31.03 17.02
N ALA A 25 -16.79 30.47 17.89
CA ALA A 25 -16.95 29.11 18.39
C ALA A 25 -18.14 29.08 19.35
N GLN A 26 -19.24 28.44 18.93
CA GLN A 26 -20.27 27.94 19.85
C GLN A 26 -20.04 26.44 20.03
N THR A 27 -19.38 26.10 21.13
CA THR A 27 -19.48 24.79 21.76
C THR A 27 -20.81 24.72 22.48
N GLU A 28 -21.81 24.08 21.87
CA GLU A 28 -22.97 23.57 22.60
C GLU A 28 -22.91 22.05 22.70
N ASN A 29 -22.84 21.65 23.97
CA ASN A 29 -22.92 20.32 24.50
C ASN A 29 -24.36 19.81 24.35
N GLN A 30 -24.60 18.77 23.56
CA GLN A 30 -25.85 18.01 23.59
C GLN A 30 -25.57 16.50 23.53
N SER A 31 -25.52 15.93 24.73
CA SER A 31 -25.78 14.52 24.99
C SER A 31 -27.28 14.28 24.84
N ALA A 32 -27.69 13.37 23.94
CA ALA A 32 -28.73 12.36 24.20
C ALA A 32 -29.01 11.53 22.95
N ALA A 33 -29.50 10.32 23.21
CA ALA A 33 -30.10 9.34 22.30
C ALA A 33 -29.14 8.42 21.53
N ALA A 34 -28.97 7.25 22.15
CA ALA A 34 -28.60 6.01 21.48
C ALA A 34 -29.49 5.78 20.25
N VAL A 35 -28.93 6.01 19.06
CA VAL A 35 -29.42 5.40 17.83
C VAL A 35 -28.69 4.08 17.72
N VAL A 36 -29.34 3.01 18.17
CA VAL A 36 -28.99 1.66 17.72
C VAL A 36 -29.38 1.63 16.25
N GLU A 37 -28.44 2.04 15.39
CA GLU A 37 -28.56 1.84 13.96
C GLU A 37 -28.42 0.34 13.72
N SER A 38 -29.59 -0.29 13.63
CA SER A 38 -29.78 -1.63 13.12
C SER A 38 -29.08 -1.72 11.77
N ILE A 39 -27.87 -2.30 11.76
CA ILE A 39 -27.16 -2.68 10.54
C ILE A 39 -28.05 -3.71 9.84
N GLN A 40 -28.82 -3.24 8.86
CA GLN A 40 -29.51 -4.10 7.91
C GLN A 40 -28.46 -4.99 7.23
N PRO A 41 -28.81 -6.23 6.82
CA PRO A 41 -27.86 -7.08 6.10
C PRO A 41 -27.55 -6.39 4.78
N THR A 42 -26.43 -5.69 4.73
CA THR A 42 -25.91 -5.09 3.51
C THR A 42 -25.69 -6.20 2.51
N ASP A 43 -26.21 -6.03 1.29
CA ASP A 43 -25.85 -6.84 0.12
C ASP A 43 -24.32 -6.94 0.04
N ILE A 44 -23.75 -8.04 0.55
CA ILE A 44 -22.31 -8.25 0.56
C ILE A 44 -21.90 -8.57 -0.88
N LYS A 45 -21.49 -7.55 -1.62
CA LYS A 45 -21.06 -7.71 -3.01
C LYS A 45 -19.73 -8.48 -3.04
N PRO A 46 -19.66 -9.64 -3.74
CA PRO A 46 -18.41 -10.37 -3.89
C PRO A 46 -17.36 -9.50 -4.58
N LEU A 47 -16.08 -9.75 -4.30
CA LEU A 47 -14.98 -9.06 -4.99
C LEU A 47 -15.07 -9.31 -6.50
N ALA A 48 -15.09 -8.23 -7.28
CA ALA A 48 -15.00 -8.30 -8.73
C ALA A 48 -13.57 -8.68 -9.16
N GLN A 49 -13.45 -9.34 -10.32
CA GLN A 49 -12.15 -9.78 -10.83
C GLN A 49 -11.19 -8.61 -11.07
N GLU A 50 -11.72 -7.45 -11.48
CA GLU A 50 -10.98 -6.22 -11.71
C GLU A 50 -10.46 -5.63 -10.39
N GLU A 51 -11.25 -5.68 -9.31
CA GLU A 51 -10.82 -5.24 -7.97
C GLU A 51 -9.65 -6.10 -7.46
N ILE A 52 -9.68 -7.41 -7.72
CA ILE A 52 -8.61 -8.33 -7.35
C ILE A 52 -7.33 -8.02 -8.14
N GLN A 53 -7.44 -7.84 -9.46
CA GLN A 53 -6.28 -7.51 -10.30
C GLN A 53 -5.65 -6.18 -9.90
N GLN A 54 -6.47 -5.16 -9.66
CA GLN A 54 -6.00 -3.87 -9.19
C GLN A 54 -5.33 -4.00 -7.82
N GLY A 55 -5.94 -4.74 -6.89
CA GLY A 55 -5.36 -5.00 -5.57
C GLY A 55 -3.98 -5.65 -5.65
N MET A 56 -3.79 -6.63 -6.55
CA MET A 56 -2.49 -7.28 -6.75
C MET A 56 -1.43 -6.33 -7.33
N LEU A 57 -1.82 -5.46 -8.26
CA LEU A 57 -0.93 -4.44 -8.81
C LEU A 57 -0.51 -3.43 -7.73
N ASP A 58 -1.46 -2.97 -6.91
CA ASP A 58 -1.21 -2.01 -5.84
C ASP A 58 -0.29 -2.59 -4.75
N LEU A 59 -0.46 -3.88 -4.42
CA LEU A 59 0.40 -4.59 -3.48
C LEU A 59 1.84 -4.71 -4.00
N SER A 60 1.99 -5.09 -5.27
CA SER A 60 3.29 -5.17 -5.94
C SER A 60 3.97 -3.80 -6.00
N ALA A 61 3.24 -2.75 -6.38
CA ALA A 61 3.75 -1.39 -6.43
C ALA A 61 4.23 -0.91 -5.05
N ARG A 62 3.44 -1.13 -3.99
CA ARG A 62 3.80 -0.79 -2.61
C ARG A 62 5.03 -1.54 -2.13
N GLN A 63 5.15 -2.82 -2.47
CA GLN A 63 6.33 -3.62 -2.16
C GLN A 63 7.58 -3.04 -2.84
N ASN A 64 7.51 -2.76 -4.13
CA ASN A 64 8.61 -2.18 -4.89
C ASN A 64 9.01 -0.82 -4.32
N GLN A 65 8.05 0.05 -4.03
CA GLN A 65 8.31 1.35 -3.40
C GLN A 65 9.07 1.20 -2.08
N ARG A 66 8.65 0.29 -1.19
CA ARG A 66 9.33 0.07 0.10
C ARG A 66 10.76 -0.45 -0.10
N ILE A 67 10.98 -1.32 -1.08
CA ILE A 67 12.33 -1.80 -1.43
C ILE A 67 13.20 -0.66 -1.98
N GLU A 68 12.65 0.21 -2.83
CA GLU A 68 13.37 1.36 -3.38
C GLU A 68 13.72 2.39 -2.30
N GLU A 69 12.77 2.73 -1.43
CA GLU A 69 12.97 3.63 -0.29
C GLU A 69 14.01 3.08 0.68
N TRP A 70 13.90 1.80 1.03
CA TRP A 70 14.91 1.10 1.82
C TRP A 70 16.27 1.12 1.12
N GLY A 71 16.32 0.87 -0.19
CA GLY A 71 17.55 0.86 -0.99
C GLY A 71 18.29 2.20 -0.97
N LYS A 72 17.58 3.34 -0.89
CA LYS A 72 18.17 4.68 -0.75
C LYS A 72 18.90 4.90 0.57
N THR A 73 18.60 4.09 1.60
CA THR A 73 19.25 4.18 2.91
C THR A 73 20.58 3.43 3.00
N LEU A 74 20.90 2.61 1.98
CA LEU A 74 22.07 1.76 1.97
C LEU A 74 23.37 2.54 1.84
N LYS A 75 24.36 2.12 2.61
CA LYS A 75 25.71 2.70 2.60
C LYS A 75 26.75 1.67 2.16
N PRO A 76 27.96 2.09 1.73
CA PRO A 76 28.99 1.14 1.33
C PRO A 76 29.32 0.06 2.38
N GLU A 77 29.29 0.42 3.66
CA GLU A 77 29.52 -0.47 4.80
C GLU A 77 28.45 -1.55 5.01
N ASP A 78 27.27 -1.40 4.39
CA ASP A 78 26.19 -2.39 4.44
C ASP A 78 26.45 -3.61 3.55
N PHE A 79 27.49 -3.54 2.72
CA PHE A 79 27.88 -4.59 1.80
C PHE A 79 29.14 -5.30 2.25
N GLU A 80 29.25 -6.58 1.89
CA GLU A 80 30.43 -7.42 2.05
C GLU A 80 30.90 -7.93 0.67
N ARG A 81 32.19 -8.24 0.57
CA ARG A 81 32.78 -8.80 -0.66
C ARG A 81 32.51 -10.30 -0.70
N SER A 82 31.97 -10.76 -1.82
CA SER A 82 31.79 -12.17 -2.17
C SER A 82 32.62 -12.50 -3.41
N TRP A 83 32.68 -13.78 -3.78
CA TRP A 83 33.32 -14.20 -5.03
C TRP A 83 32.60 -13.58 -6.25
N PHE A 84 31.28 -13.46 -6.24
CA PHE A 84 30.53 -12.92 -7.38
C PHE A 84 30.32 -11.39 -7.35
N GLY A 85 31.02 -10.67 -6.47
CA GLY A 85 30.89 -9.22 -6.33
C GLY A 85 30.48 -8.79 -4.92
N ARG A 86 29.83 -7.63 -4.78
CA ARG A 86 29.36 -7.14 -3.47
C ARG A 86 27.95 -7.64 -3.20
N ILE A 87 27.73 -8.13 -2.00
CA ILE A 87 26.41 -8.57 -1.52
C ILE A 87 26.05 -7.82 -0.24
N LEU A 88 24.76 -7.70 0.04
CA LEU A 88 24.28 -7.14 1.30
C LEU A 88 24.71 -8.02 2.47
N LYS A 89 25.16 -7.43 3.57
CA LYS A 89 25.42 -8.16 4.82
C LYS A 89 24.15 -8.79 5.38
N LYS A 90 24.32 -9.83 6.20
CA LYS A 90 23.21 -10.58 6.81
C LYS A 90 22.11 -9.70 7.44
N PRO A 91 22.41 -8.66 8.25
CA PRO A 91 21.36 -7.82 8.85
C PRO A 91 20.50 -7.12 7.80
N LYS A 92 21.13 -6.61 6.75
CA LYS A 92 20.45 -5.93 5.64
C LYS A 92 19.62 -6.88 4.78
N ARG A 93 20.11 -8.12 4.58
CA ARG A 93 19.30 -9.19 3.96
C ARG A 93 18.03 -9.49 4.78
N GLN A 94 18.12 -9.45 6.11
CA GLN A 94 16.96 -9.66 6.99
C GLN A 94 15.97 -8.49 6.93
N GLU A 95 16.43 -7.24 6.81
CA GLU A 95 15.56 -6.08 6.60
C GLU A 95 14.74 -6.23 5.32
N VAL A 96 15.37 -6.62 4.21
CA VAL A 96 14.67 -6.90 2.94
C VAL A 96 13.62 -7.99 3.13
N CYS A 97 13.97 -9.10 3.77
CA CYS A 97 12.99 -10.16 4.03
C CYS A 97 11.84 -9.68 4.93
N GLY A 98 12.11 -8.75 5.85
CA GLY A 98 11.09 -8.09 6.67
C GLY A 98 10.11 -7.26 5.83
N ILE A 99 10.57 -6.61 4.75
CA ILE A 99 9.68 -5.88 3.84
C ILE A 99 8.72 -6.84 3.13
N TYR A 100 9.23 -7.96 2.60
CA TYR A 100 8.39 -8.99 1.98
C TYR A 100 7.36 -9.58 2.95
N GLN A 101 7.79 -9.90 4.18
CA GLN A 101 6.90 -10.41 5.23
C GLN A 101 5.84 -9.39 5.62
N GLY A 102 6.21 -8.12 5.79
CA GLY A 102 5.27 -7.06 6.17
C GLY A 102 4.18 -6.82 5.12
N VAL A 103 4.51 -6.86 3.83
CA VAL A 103 3.51 -6.75 2.76
C VAL A 103 2.56 -7.96 2.77
N LEU A 104 3.09 -9.15 3.01
CA LEU A 104 2.28 -10.36 3.14
C LEU A 104 1.33 -10.29 4.35
N ASP A 105 1.83 -9.82 5.50
CA ASP A 105 1.04 -9.64 6.74
C ASP A 105 -0.09 -8.64 6.54
N GLU A 106 0.21 -7.51 5.90
CA GLU A 106 -0.80 -6.49 5.56
C GLU A 106 -1.86 -7.06 4.62
N THR A 107 -1.44 -7.80 3.58
CA THR A 107 -2.37 -8.44 2.64
C THR A 107 -3.27 -9.45 3.34
N LEU A 108 -2.73 -10.32 4.18
CA LEU A 108 -3.50 -11.30 4.92
C LEU A 108 -4.49 -10.62 5.87
N LYS A 109 -4.05 -9.57 6.57
CA LYS A 109 -4.91 -8.79 7.46
C LYS A 109 -6.08 -8.16 6.70
N LEU A 110 -5.82 -7.56 5.54
CA LEU A 110 -6.86 -6.99 4.69
C LEU A 110 -7.84 -8.06 4.18
N ALA A 111 -7.34 -9.23 3.79
CA ALA A 111 -8.17 -10.34 3.34
C ALA A 111 -9.09 -10.87 4.47
N VAL A 112 -8.58 -10.99 5.70
CA VAL A 112 -9.37 -11.38 6.87
C VAL A 112 -10.43 -10.33 7.22
N GLN A 113 -10.12 -9.04 7.08
CA GLN A 113 -11.07 -7.95 7.31
C GLN A 113 -12.22 -7.92 6.30
N ASN A 114 -12.02 -8.46 5.10
CA ASN A 114 -12.98 -8.49 4.00
C ASN A 114 -13.46 -9.93 3.68
N GLN A 115 -13.30 -10.86 4.63
CA GLN A 115 -13.55 -12.28 4.40
C GLN A 115 -15.01 -12.61 4.06
N ASP A 116 -15.94 -11.75 4.48
CA ASP A 116 -17.36 -11.81 4.19
C ASP A 116 -17.65 -11.68 2.68
N ARG A 117 -16.80 -10.95 1.96
CA ARG A 117 -16.85 -10.76 0.50
C ARG A 117 -16.18 -11.88 -0.30
N LEU A 118 -15.55 -12.84 0.38
CA LEU A 118 -14.81 -13.94 -0.22
C LEU A 118 -15.66 -15.20 -0.38
N SER A 119 -15.32 -16.03 -1.37
CA SER A 119 -15.87 -17.37 -1.51
C SER A 119 -15.47 -18.26 -0.32
N GLU A 120 -16.20 -19.35 -0.08
CA GLU A 120 -15.84 -20.29 0.98
C GLU A 120 -14.45 -20.91 0.79
N ALA A 121 -14.08 -21.18 -0.47
CA ALA A 121 -12.75 -21.69 -0.82
C ALA A 121 -11.65 -20.69 -0.44
N ASP A 122 -11.84 -19.40 -0.73
CA ASP A 122 -10.86 -18.36 -0.43
C ASP A 122 -10.76 -18.09 1.07
N ARG A 123 -11.89 -18.11 1.80
CA ARG A 123 -11.89 -18.00 3.26
C ARG A 123 -11.07 -19.12 3.91
N LYS A 124 -11.11 -20.32 3.35
CA LYS A 124 -10.31 -21.46 3.85
C LYS A 124 -8.81 -21.23 3.68
N LEU A 125 -8.39 -20.54 2.62
CA LEU A 125 -6.98 -20.17 2.43
C LEU A 125 -6.49 -19.22 3.53
N LEU A 126 -7.36 -18.35 4.08
CA LEU A 126 -6.99 -17.43 5.15
C LEU A 126 -6.69 -18.13 6.50
N GLN A 127 -7.12 -19.38 6.66
CA GLN A 127 -6.91 -20.16 7.88
C GLN A 127 -5.50 -20.78 7.96
N ASP A 128 -4.86 -20.99 6.81
CA ASP A 128 -3.50 -21.50 6.72
C ASP A 128 -2.62 -20.53 5.94
N ARG A 129 -1.72 -19.90 6.67
CA ARG A 129 -0.79 -18.92 6.11
C ARG A 129 0.09 -19.47 5.01
N ASN A 130 0.50 -20.75 5.07
CA ASN A 130 1.29 -21.36 3.99
C ASN A 130 0.45 -21.53 2.73
N LEU A 131 -0.81 -21.93 2.87
CA LEU A 131 -1.72 -22.02 1.72
C LEU A 131 -2.00 -20.65 1.13
N PHE A 132 -2.19 -19.63 1.96
CA PHE A 132 -2.33 -18.25 1.52
C PHE A 132 -1.11 -17.76 0.72
N ILE A 133 0.10 -17.98 1.24
CA ILE A 133 1.35 -17.64 0.55
C ILE A 133 1.46 -18.33 -0.81
N GLN A 134 1.09 -19.62 -0.86
CA GLN A 134 1.11 -20.40 -2.11
C GLN A 134 0.07 -19.91 -3.11
N ALA A 135 -1.12 -19.51 -2.64
CA ALA A 135 -2.17 -18.93 -3.48
C ALA A 135 -1.74 -17.60 -4.12
N LEU A 136 -0.85 -16.83 -3.46
CA LEU A 136 -0.23 -15.64 -4.05
C LEU A 136 0.86 -15.96 -5.09
N GLY A 137 1.14 -17.24 -5.35
CA GLY A 137 2.09 -17.70 -6.36
C GLY A 137 3.52 -17.96 -5.86
N TYR A 138 3.78 -17.81 -4.56
CA TYR A 138 5.10 -18.08 -3.99
C TYR A 138 5.32 -19.59 -3.81
N LYS A 139 6.24 -20.15 -4.60
CA LYS A 139 6.62 -21.57 -4.49
C LYS A 139 7.48 -21.81 -3.27
N ASN A 140 7.14 -22.82 -2.46
CA ASN A 140 7.85 -23.20 -1.23
C ASN A 140 8.03 -22.04 -0.23
N ASN A 141 7.15 -21.04 -0.29
CA ASN A 141 7.26 -19.79 0.48
C ASN A 141 8.59 -19.05 0.24
N ILE A 142 9.18 -19.19 -0.93
CA ILE A 142 10.43 -18.52 -1.29
C ILE A 142 10.14 -17.35 -2.22
N VAL A 143 10.72 -16.20 -1.87
CA VAL A 143 10.83 -15.04 -2.74
C VAL A 143 12.25 -14.99 -3.29
N ASP A 144 12.36 -14.99 -4.62
CA ASP A 144 13.59 -14.63 -5.31
C ASP A 144 13.70 -13.10 -5.36
N THR A 145 14.62 -12.55 -4.59
CA THR A 145 14.77 -11.09 -4.46
C THR A 145 15.51 -10.45 -5.63
N GLN A 146 16.13 -11.25 -6.52
CA GLN A 146 17.08 -10.78 -7.53
C GLN A 146 18.31 -10.05 -6.96
N MET A 147 18.50 -10.00 -5.63
CA MET A 147 19.63 -9.34 -4.95
C MET A 147 20.74 -10.33 -4.55
N GLY A 148 20.75 -11.53 -5.13
CA GLY A 148 21.72 -12.59 -4.81
C GLY A 148 21.42 -13.37 -3.53
N PHE A 149 20.20 -13.26 -2.99
CA PHE A 149 19.71 -14.08 -1.89
C PHE A 149 18.19 -14.27 -1.97
N ASN A 150 17.68 -15.28 -1.27
CA ASN A 150 16.25 -15.57 -1.20
C ASN A 150 15.69 -15.25 0.18
N CYS A 151 14.42 -14.83 0.21
CA CYS A 151 13.66 -14.66 1.45
C CYS A 151 12.66 -15.79 1.61
N ARG A 152 12.58 -16.34 2.84
CA ARG A 152 11.55 -17.33 3.19
C ARG A 152 10.41 -16.65 3.93
N LEU A 153 9.23 -16.70 3.34
CA LEU A 153 7.97 -16.28 3.93
C LEU A 153 7.53 -17.29 5.01
N ARG A 154 6.97 -16.78 6.09
CA ARG A 154 6.58 -17.55 7.28
C ARG A 154 5.25 -17.02 7.73
#